data_AF-A0A7X9A6K7-F1
#
_entry.id   AF-A0A7X9A6K7-F1
#
_cell.length_a   1.000
_cell.length_b   1.000
_cell.length_c   1.000
_cell.angle_alpha   90.00
_cell.angle_beta   90.00
_cell.angle_gamma   90.00
#
_symmetry.space_group_name_H-M   'P 1'
#
loop_
_entity.id
_entity.type
_entity.pdbx_description
1 polymer ?
#
loop_
_entity_poly.entity_id
_entity_poly.type
_entity_poly.pdbx_seq_one_letter_code
_entity_poly.pdbx_strand_id
1 'polypeptide(L)'
;MKNALKILTLALTLLLAGTSIVWAEESGKKSLDQVFEKTVIVPFDYHEKVFLHGKKTDVYGDYKLYQKNGRVLVPIRLMGYLADQVDPDGGYWQVTWDSQKPNDVILSNYQLQKTVKLKVNNKTMYINNEPKTLDIAPQKIGGRIVLPLRSTAEALGKNIDWLNGLIILGNEPLDLQNPQTLEIAERIKGQLADKRKEVDFEKRVNPIAKYENTVYYIKTRYLETDQIEELYSKTANEPEVKIALPGEKRFANYRIINDELYYLSTIDGQSELHIFNFADNKSRKLCALGDWHVDDGWLANMEYLNNDFYIILHSGDLTMGWERLYKLEDGSLKEITGAKSFISLARAGDCIYYTDFHPMGWSNNLYQVDLKTGEEKAIGDPDFTYGISRRIYDDGSVSYGKNSDIQIRDDYLYTVGYRETDQKDKSSVYTINLKDKTPTRVTPPVRDFWLVEDNIYYIDLETGYLVRVDLEGNNKMTLVEKRIINIKFYNENIYYTAIKENDRNAELGKLYKYNLISGQETKLSDKSVSSFFVGRAGVFYQAEGYDLGLYKINESGRSLSIVDDSIYSTLLTDSGMVYTLHYRDGVFTAK
;
A
#
# COMPACT_ATOMS: atom_id res chain seq x y z
N MET A 1 45.52 16.78 -73.60
CA MET A 1 44.79 15.77 -74.40
C MET A 1 45.27 14.40 -73.99
N LYS A 2 44.35 13.53 -73.53
CA LYS A 2 44.33 12.04 -73.53
C LYS A 2 45.64 11.29 -73.24
N ASN A 3 45.74 10.31 -72.35
CA ASN A 3 44.87 9.60 -71.42
C ASN A 3 45.83 9.05 -70.34
N ALA A 4 45.48 9.12 -69.07
CA ALA A 4 46.24 8.51 -67.98
C ALA A 4 45.37 7.44 -67.32
N LEU A 5 45.83 6.20 -67.40
CA LEU A 5 45.33 5.06 -66.62
C LEU A 5 46.16 5.01 -65.33
N LYS A 6 45.54 5.25 -64.18
CA LYS A 6 46.10 4.85 -62.88
C LYS A 6 45.01 4.24 -62.01
N ILE A 7 45.28 2.99 -61.67
CA ILE A 7 44.60 2.15 -60.69
C ILE A 7 44.79 2.79 -59.31
N LEU A 8 43.73 2.87 -58.49
CA LEU A 8 43.84 2.71 -57.04
C LEU A 8 42.47 2.38 -56.41
N THR A 9 42.46 1.22 -55.78
CA THR A 9 41.73 0.74 -54.58
C THR A 9 40.45 1.45 -54.14
N LEU A 10 39.37 0.68 -54.15
CA LEU A 10 38.02 1.00 -53.69
C LEU A 10 37.94 0.99 -52.15
N ALA A 11 37.77 2.16 -51.53
CA ALA A 11 37.26 2.30 -50.17
C ALA A 11 35.94 3.09 -50.25
N LEU A 12 34.83 2.36 -50.14
CA LEU A 12 33.48 2.86 -50.30
C LEU A 12 33.00 3.44 -48.95
N THR A 13 33.21 4.73 -48.71
CA THR A 13 32.51 5.49 -47.68
C THR A 13 31.13 5.87 -48.21
N LEU A 14 30.10 5.09 -47.86
CA LEU A 14 28.70 5.51 -48.02
C LEU A 14 28.37 6.55 -46.94
N LEU A 15 28.37 7.82 -47.33
CA LEU A 15 27.63 8.89 -46.64
C LEU A 15 26.13 8.65 -46.88
N LEU A 16 25.48 7.93 -45.96
CA LEU A 16 24.04 7.98 -45.80
C LEU A 16 23.71 9.27 -45.05
N ALA A 17 23.28 10.28 -45.81
CA ALA A 17 22.54 11.42 -45.30
C ALA A 17 21.19 10.93 -44.75
N GLY A 18 21.21 10.42 -43.52
CA GLY A 18 20.01 10.28 -42.71
C GLY A 18 19.62 11.67 -42.26
N THR A 19 18.50 12.18 -42.76
CA THR A 19 17.79 13.28 -42.12
C THR A 19 17.34 12.78 -40.76
N SER A 20 18.16 12.99 -39.74
CA SER A 20 17.74 12.91 -38.36
C SER A 20 16.68 14.00 -38.17
N ILE A 21 15.41 13.62 -38.33
CA ILE A 21 14.36 14.28 -37.56
C ILE A 21 14.67 13.86 -36.13
N VAL A 22 15.58 14.62 -35.50
CA VAL A 22 15.67 14.68 -34.06
C VAL A 22 14.32 15.23 -33.65
N TRP A 23 13.42 14.32 -33.30
CA TRP A 23 12.35 14.66 -32.38
C TRP A 23 13.07 15.13 -31.13
N ALA A 24 13.25 16.44 -31.02
CA ALA A 24 13.39 17.04 -29.72
C ALA A 24 12.13 16.62 -28.98
N GLU A 25 12.25 15.64 -28.08
CA GLU A 25 11.29 15.48 -27.01
C GLU A 25 11.28 16.84 -26.29
N GLU A 26 10.29 17.68 -26.62
CA GLU A 26 9.81 18.64 -25.64
C GLU A 26 9.54 17.79 -24.40
N SER A 27 10.29 18.05 -23.33
CA SER A 27 9.96 17.55 -22.01
C SER A 27 8.50 17.92 -21.75
N GLY A 28 7.61 16.94 -21.92
CA GLY A 28 6.18 17.18 -21.97
C GLY A 28 5.76 17.92 -20.70
N LYS A 29 5.08 19.06 -20.85
CA LYS A 29 4.47 19.76 -19.72
C LYS A 29 3.68 18.75 -18.90
N LYS A 30 3.95 18.69 -17.59
CA LYS A 30 3.18 17.86 -16.66
C LYS A 30 1.70 18.21 -16.80
N SER A 31 0.85 17.19 -16.87
CA SER A 31 -0.59 17.35 -16.82
C SER A 31 -1.04 17.98 -15.50
N LEU A 32 -2.23 18.57 -15.51
CA LEU A 32 -2.77 19.25 -14.34
C LEU A 32 -2.92 18.30 -13.14
N ASP A 33 -3.40 17.07 -13.38
CA ASP A 33 -3.49 16.01 -12.36
C ASP A 33 -2.13 15.77 -11.69
N GLN A 34 -1.05 15.64 -12.47
CA GLN A 34 0.30 15.42 -11.94
C GLN A 34 0.81 16.59 -11.09
N VAL A 35 0.44 17.83 -11.45
CA VAL A 35 0.81 19.01 -10.65
C VAL A 35 0.08 18.96 -9.32
N PHE A 36 -1.23 18.74 -9.34
CA PHE A 36 -2.02 18.69 -8.12
C PHE A 36 -1.69 17.48 -7.22
N GLU A 37 -1.35 16.32 -7.78
CA GLU A 37 -0.90 15.14 -7.00
C GLU A 37 0.44 15.37 -6.29
N LYS A 38 1.19 16.44 -6.61
CA LYS A 38 2.44 16.83 -5.92
C LYS A 38 2.32 18.14 -5.15
N THR A 39 1.10 18.65 -5.00
CA THR A 39 0.84 19.93 -4.35
C THR A 39 0.36 19.73 -2.92
N VAL A 40 0.75 20.65 -2.05
CA VAL A 40 0.21 20.80 -0.69
C VAL A 40 -0.81 21.93 -0.69
N ILE A 41 -2.04 21.64 -0.28
CA ILE A 41 -3.14 22.60 -0.31
C ILE A 41 -3.74 22.77 1.08
N VAL A 42 -3.71 24.00 1.57
CA VAL A 42 -4.13 24.36 2.93
C VAL A 42 -5.26 25.39 2.84
N PRO A 43 -6.38 25.19 3.53
CA PRO A 43 -7.43 26.19 3.59
C PRO A 43 -7.03 27.31 4.54
N PHE A 44 -7.31 28.57 4.19
CA PHE A 44 -7.08 29.68 5.10
C PHE A 44 -7.95 29.59 6.35
N ASP A 45 -9.22 29.20 6.19
CA ASP A 45 -10.10 28.81 7.28
C ASP A 45 -9.78 27.36 7.68
N TYR A 46 -8.71 27.22 8.46
CA TYR A 46 -8.12 25.95 8.81
C TYR A 46 -8.90 25.18 9.88
N HIS A 47 -9.33 23.96 9.56
CA HIS A 47 -10.05 23.05 10.46
C HIS A 47 -9.36 21.68 10.54
N GLU A 48 -8.04 21.69 10.75
CA GLU A 48 -7.21 20.47 10.89
C GLU A 48 -7.19 19.56 9.66
N LYS A 49 -7.62 20.06 8.50
CA LYS A 49 -7.63 19.29 7.24
C LYS A 49 -6.86 20.02 6.15
N VAL A 50 -6.11 19.26 5.37
CA VAL A 50 -5.33 19.73 4.22
C VAL A 50 -5.36 18.67 3.12
N PHE A 51 -4.89 19.02 1.93
CA PHE A 51 -4.51 18.05 0.92
C PHE A 51 -2.98 17.96 0.85
N LEU A 52 -2.42 16.76 1.01
CA LEU A 52 -1.01 16.46 0.84
C LEU A 52 -0.88 15.45 -0.29
N HIS A 53 -0.22 15.82 -1.37
CA HIS A 53 -0.01 14.94 -2.53
C HIS A 53 -1.30 14.32 -3.07
N GLY A 54 -2.34 15.15 -3.20
CA GLY A 54 -3.67 14.71 -3.61
C GLY A 54 -4.46 13.95 -2.52
N LYS A 55 -3.91 13.63 -1.35
CA LYS A 55 -4.67 12.95 -0.29
C LYS A 55 -5.24 13.94 0.72
N LYS A 56 -6.52 13.80 1.06
CA LYS A 56 -7.13 14.56 2.17
C LYS A 56 -6.60 14.00 3.49
N THR A 57 -5.94 14.84 4.28
CA THR A 57 -5.22 14.42 5.48
C THR A 57 -5.62 15.27 6.67
N ASP A 58 -5.92 14.60 7.79
CA ASP A 58 -6.05 15.26 9.09
C ASP A 58 -4.67 15.63 9.62
N VAL A 59 -4.44 16.93 9.79
CA VAL A 59 -3.23 17.49 10.39
C VAL A 59 -3.65 18.11 11.71
N TYR A 60 -3.37 17.39 12.79
CA TYR A 60 -3.75 17.85 14.11
C TYR A 60 -2.87 19.01 14.57
N GLY A 61 -3.50 20.00 15.19
CA GLY A 61 -2.84 21.14 15.78
C GLY A 61 -3.76 22.35 15.82
N ASP A 62 -3.75 23.06 16.94
CA ASP A 62 -4.37 24.37 17.00
C ASP A 62 -3.49 25.35 16.20
N TYR A 63 -3.77 25.48 14.91
CA TYR A 63 -3.15 26.46 14.03
C TYR A 63 -4.15 27.51 13.62
N LYS A 64 -3.74 28.77 13.76
CA LYS A 64 -4.49 29.91 13.27
C LYS A 64 -3.65 30.65 12.24
N LEU A 65 -4.19 30.81 11.04
CA LEU A 65 -3.60 31.61 9.99
C LEU A 65 -4.09 33.04 10.16
N TYR A 66 -3.24 34.01 9.85
CA TYR A 66 -3.57 35.42 9.98
C TYR A 66 -3.39 36.13 8.65
N GLN A 67 -4.27 37.07 8.34
CA GLN A 67 -4.09 37.96 7.20
C GLN A 67 -3.81 39.37 7.70
N LYS A 68 -2.72 39.98 7.23
CA LYS A 68 -2.36 41.38 7.51
C LYS A 68 -1.79 42.02 6.25
N ASN A 69 -2.28 43.21 5.90
CA ASN A 69 -1.83 43.97 4.73
C ASN A 69 -1.81 43.13 3.43
N GLY A 70 -2.83 42.29 3.21
CA GLY A 70 -2.90 41.42 2.03
C GLY A 70 -1.85 40.29 2.01
N ARG A 71 -1.24 39.96 3.15
CA ARG A 71 -0.29 38.85 3.30
C ARG A 71 -0.80 37.85 4.33
N VAL A 72 -0.58 36.56 4.06
CA VAL A 72 -0.88 35.46 4.98
C VAL A 72 0.34 35.19 5.85
N LEU A 73 0.09 35.03 7.14
CA LEU A 73 1.06 34.70 8.17
C LEU A 73 0.69 33.33 8.76
N VAL A 74 1.66 32.41 8.77
CA VAL A 74 1.47 31.03 9.26
C VAL A 74 2.34 30.74 10.49
N PRO A 75 1.88 29.97 11.48
CA PRO A 75 2.72 29.53 12.60
C PRO A 75 3.98 28.78 12.14
N ILE A 76 5.11 29.00 12.80
CA ILE A 76 6.40 28.38 12.43
C ILE A 76 6.34 26.83 12.33
N ARG A 77 5.56 26.18 13.20
CA ARG A 77 5.41 24.72 13.22
C ARG A 77 4.68 24.20 11.98
N LEU A 78 3.57 24.85 11.63
CA LEU A 78 2.84 24.55 10.41
C LEU A 78 3.73 24.82 9.18
N MET A 79 4.51 25.91 9.18
CA MET A 79 5.43 26.20 8.07
C MET A 79 6.49 25.10 7.88
N GLY A 80 7.10 24.61 8.97
CA GLY A 80 8.06 23.51 8.92
C GLY A 80 7.44 22.23 8.39
N TYR A 81 6.24 21.89 8.89
CA TYR A 81 5.48 20.75 8.41
C TYR A 81 5.18 20.85 6.90
N LEU A 82 4.60 21.98 6.45
CA LEU A 82 4.26 22.16 5.03
C LEU A 82 5.51 22.15 4.13
N ALA A 83 6.64 22.70 4.60
CA ALA A 83 7.90 22.70 3.87
C ALA A 83 8.42 21.29 3.57
N ASP A 84 8.32 20.41 4.56
CA ASP A 84 8.67 18.99 4.45
C ASP A 84 7.73 18.27 3.48
N GLN A 85 6.43 18.56 3.56
CA GLN A 85 5.44 17.93 2.69
C GLN A 85 5.50 18.39 1.23
N VAL A 86 5.95 19.60 0.91
CA VAL A 86 5.99 20.05 -0.51
C VAL A 86 7.06 19.30 -1.32
N ASP A 87 8.12 18.82 -0.68
CA ASP A 87 9.23 18.17 -1.37
C ASP A 87 9.93 17.12 -0.48
N PRO A 88 9.29 15.96 -0.26
CA PRO A 88 9.81 14.92 0.62
C PRO A 88 11.20 14.42 0.21
N ASP A 89 11.49 14.40 -1.09
CA ASP A 89 12.78 13.98 -1.66
C ASP A 89 13.88 15.03 -1.46
N GLY A 90 13.50 16.30 -1.24
CA GLY A 90 14.40 17.42 -1.02
C GLY A 90 14.95 17.52 0.41
N GLY A 91 14.58 16.59 1.28
CA GLY A 91 15.08 16.49 2.64
C GLY A 91 14.33 17.33 3.68
N TYR A 92 14.53 16.95 4.94
CA TYR A 92 13.84 17.53 6.08
C TYR A 92 14.21 19.00 6.33
N TRP A 93 13.20 19.84 6.46
CA TRP A 93 13.33 21.23 6.91
C TRP A 93 13.22 21.33 8.43
N GLN A 94 14.37 21.43 9.09
CA GLN A 94 14.42 21.63 10.53
C GLN A 94 14.07 23.07 10.90
N VAL A 95 13.05 23.24 11.74
CA VAL A 95 12.70 24.54 12.34
C VAL A 95 13.29 24.61 13.74
N THR A 96 14.21 25.56 13.94
CA THR A 96 14.89 25.80 15.21
C THR A 96 14.40 27.11 15.82
N TRP A 97 13.93 27.01 17.06
CA TRP A 97 13.59 28.15 17.93
C TRP A 97 14.25 27.93 19.29
N ASP A 98 14.90 28.97 19.81
CA ASP A 98 15.61 28.96 21.08
C ASP A 98 14.91 29.89 22.07
N SER A 99 14.60 29.37 23.26
CA SER A 99 14.00 30.14 24.35
C SER A 99 14.87 31.32 24.81
N GLN A 100 16.19 31.23 24.68
CA GLN A 100 17.14 32.31 24.99
C GLN A 100 17.16 33.40 23.91
N LYS A 101 16.76 33.05 22.68
CA LYS A 101 16.63 33.97 21.53
C LYS A 101 15.21 33.91 20.98
N PRO A 102 14.20 34.32 21.78
CA PRO A 102 12.79 34.01 21.50
C PRO A 102 12.23 34.73 20.26
N ASN A 103 12.99 35.63 19.65
CA ASN A 103 12.63 36.37 18.44
C ASN A 103 13.30 35.82 17.18
N ASP A 104 14.24 34.89 17.31
CA ASP A 104 15.00 34.34 16.20
C ASP A 104 14.36 33.01 15.76
N VAL A 105 14.21 32.84 14.44
CA VAL A 105 13.70 31.61 13.82
C VAL A 105 14.67 31.21 12.74
N ILE A 106 15.11 29.94 12.78
CA ILE A 106 16.02 29.37 11.79
C ILE A 106 15.33 28.17 11.15
N LEU A 107 15.27 28.16 9.82
CA LEU A 107 14.87 26.99 9.05
C LEU A 107 16.12 26.48 8.32
N SER A 108 16.47 25.21 8.49
CA SER A 108 17.64 24.61 7.87
C SER A 108 17.31 23.31 7.18
N ASN A 109 17.86 23.12 5.97
CA ASN A 109 17.84 21.87 5.23
C ASN A 109 19.28 21.50 4.88
N TYR A 110 19.73 20.36 5.39
CA TYR A 110 21.12 19.90 5.24
C TYR A 110 21.41 19.34 3.85
N GLN A 111 20.46 18.64 3.23
CA GLN A 111 20.61 18.07 1.89
C GLN A 111 20.71 19.18 0.83
N LEU A 112 19.88 20.22 0.95
CA LEU A 112 19.90 21.39 0.06
C LEU A 112 20.95 22.44 0.45
N GLN A 113 21.70 22.22 1.56
CA GLN A 113 22.65 23.18 2.13
C GLN A 113 22.05 24.59 2.25
N LYS A 114 20.82 24.67 2.75
CA LYS A 114 20.02 25.90 2.76
C LYS A 114 19.63 26.29 4.19
N THR A 115 19.87 27.54 4.54
CA THR A 115 19.49 28.12 5.83
C THR A 115 18.74 29.43 5.63
N VAL A 116 17.55 29.53 6.21
CA VAL A 116 16.71 30.73 6.22
C VAL A 116 16.61 31.25 7.65
N LYS A 117 17.07 32.47 7.90
CA LYS A 117 17.02 33.13 9.21
C LYS A 117 16.02 34.28 9.16
N LEU A 118 15.06 34.27 10.08
CA LEU A 118 14.09 35.34 10.26
C LEU A 118 14.12 35.85 11.69
N LYS A 119 13.78 37.12 11.88
CA LYS A 119 13.67 37.74 13.20
C LYS A 119 12.34 38.47 13.35
N VAL A 120 11.69 38.28 14.49
CA VAL A 120 10.41 38.95 14.82
C VAL A 120 10.58 40.48 14.70
N ASN A 121 9.60 41.12 14.06
CA ASN A 121 9.55 42.56 13.77
C ASN A 121 10.70 43.09 12.90
N ASN A 122 11.48 42.21 12.24
CA ASN A 122 12.48 42.60 11.26
C ASN A 122 12.00 42.24 9.83
N LYS A 123 12.10 43.19 8.90
CA LYS A 123 11.78 42.97 7.49
C LYS A 123 12.95 42.38 6.69
N THR A 124 14.11 42.18 7.30
CA THR A 124 15.24 41.51 6.66
C THR A 124 15.25 40.03 7.06
N MET A 125 15.12 39.16 6.07
CA MET A 125 15.38 37.72 6.17
C MET A 125 16.75 37.43 5.56
N TYR A 126 17.43 36.38 6.01
CA TYR A 126 18.69 35.94 5.40
C TYR A 126 18.55 34.54 4.82
N ILE A 127 18.94 34.35 3.56
CA ILE A 127 19.02 33.05 2.89
C ILE A 127 20.50 32.76 2.65
N ASN A 128 21.07 31.73 3.29
CA ASN A 128 22.51 31.46 3.24
C ASN A 128 23.38 32.69 3.54
N ASN A 129 22.93 33.51 4.50
CA ASN A 129 23.51 34.80 4.92
C ASN A 129 23.32 35.97 3.93
N GLU A 130 22.69 35.76 2.77
CA GLU A 130 22.31 36.86 1.86
C GLU A 130 20.99 37.51 2.30
N PRO A 131 20.93 38.85 2.44
CA PRO A 131 19.74 39.55 2.89
C PRO A 131 18.66 39.61 1.80
N LYS A 132 17.41 39.29 2.16
CA LYS A 132 16.20 39.45 1.35
C LYS A 132 15.16 40.26 2.14
N THR A 133 14.64 41.32 1.54
CA THR A 133 13.59 42.15 2.14
C THR A 133 12.24 41.44 2.08
N LEU A 134 11.51 41.49 3.18
CA LEU A 134 10.16 40.97 3.36
C LEU A 134 9.13 42.10 3.20
N ASP A 135 8.01 41.80 2.56
CA ASP A 135 6.87 42.72 2.48
C ASP A 135 6.32 43.05 3.88
N ILE A 136 6.24 42.02 4.73
CA ILE A 136 5.79 42.07 6.12
C ILE A 136 6.77 41.28 6.99
N ALA A 137 7.08 41.81 8.17
CA ALA A 137 7.97 41.13 9.12
C ALA A 137 7.25 39.95 9.81
N PRO A 138 7.99 38.92 10.27
CA PRO A 138 7.46 37.93 11.21
C PRO A 138 6.91 38.60 12.47
N GLN A 139 5.87 38.03 13.06
CA GLN A 139 5.18 38.62 14.22
C GLN A 139 4.95 37.61 15.32
N LYS A 140 4.80 38.08 16.55
CA LYS A 140 4.30 37.29 17.67
C LYS A 140 2.82 37.58 17.86
N ILE A 141 1.95 36.60 17.62
CA ILE A 141 0.49 36.72 17.74
C ILE A 141 -0.04 35.51 18.52
N GLY A 142 -0.83 35.75 19.57
CA GLY A 142 -1.42 34.69 20.38
C GLY A 142 -0.38 33.73 20.97
N GLY A 143 0.78 34.26 21.40
CA GLY A 143 1.88 33.46 21.95
C GLY A 143 2.72 32.69 20.92
N ARG A 144 2.33 32.70 19.63
CA ARG A 144 3.04 32.00 18.55
C ARG A 144 3.81 32.99 17.67
N ILE A 145 4.95 32.55 17.14
CA ILE A 145 5.62 33.26 16.05
C ILE A 145 4.94 32.84 14.74
N VAL A 146 4.57 33.83 13.93
CA VAL A 146 3.98 33.64 12.62
C VAL A 146 4.87 34.26 11.54
N LEU A 147 5.09 33.51 10.46
CA LEU A 147 5.98 33.87 9.36
C LEU A 147 5.19 34.31 8.12
N PRO A 148 5.69 35.27 7.33
CA PRO A 148 5.13 35.63 6.03
C PRO A 148 5.21 34.45 5.07
N LEU A 149 4.07 33.79 4.87
CA LEU A 149 4.00 32.51 4.19
C LEU A 149 4.66 32.54 2.80
N ARG A 150 4.35 33.55 1.98
CA ARG A 150 4.90 33.68 0.63
C ARG A 150 6.41 33.84 0.62
N SER A 151 6.92 34.85 1.35
CA SER A 151 8.36 35.12 1.38
C SER A 151 9.14 33.95 1.97
N THR A 152 8.58 33.25 2.95
CA THR A 152 9.20 32.04 3.49
C THR A 152 9.17 30.90 2.47
N ALA A 153 8.04 30.60 1.83
CA ALA A 153 7.95 29.55 0.79
C ALA A 153 8.93 29.79 -0.38
N GLU A 154 9.02 31.03 -0.88
CA GLU A 154 10.02 31.41 -1.89
C GLU A 154 11.46 31.19 -1.40
N ALA A 155 11.74 31.49 -0.12
CA ALA A 155 13.04 31.23 0.48
C ALA A 155 13.36 29.74 0.56
N LEU A 156 12.35 28.88 0.61
CA LEU A 156 12.50 27.42 0.51
C LEU A 156 12.59 26.92 -0.94
N GLY A 157 12.43 27.80 -1.93
CA GLY A 157 12.44 27.47 -3.35
C GLY A 157 11.11 26.87 -3.85
N LYS A 158 10.01 27.14 -3.16
CA LYS A 158 8.68 26.61 -3.48
C LYS A 158 7.79 27.67 -4.10
N ASN A 159 6.95 27.26 -5.03
CA ASN A 159 5.88 28.08 -5.58
C ASN A 159 4.72 28.16 -4.59
N ILE A 160 4.07 29.32 -4.57
CA ILE A 160 2.93 29.57 -3.70
C ILE A 160 1.89 30.44 -4.37
N ASP A 161 0.71 29.86 -4.49
CA ASP A 161 -0.46 30.47 -5.07
C ASP A 161 -1.58 30.61 -4.05
N TRP A 162 -2.45 31.59 -4.31
CA TRP A 162 -3.66 31.81 -3.55
C TRP A 162 -4.85 31.73 -4.49
N LEU A 163 -5.77 30.80 -4.23
CA LEU A 163 -6.94 30.57 -5.05
C LEU A 163 -8.17 30.32 -4.17
N ASN A 164 -9.13 31.24 -4.20
CA ASN A 164 -10.44 31.10 -3.54
C ASN A 164 -10.42 30.74 -2.04
N GLY A 165 -9.39 31.18 -1.31
CA GLY A 165 -9.20 30.87 0.12
C GLY A 165 -8.33 29.63 0.38
N LEU A 166 -7.81 29.02 -0.68
CA LEU A 166 -6.81 27.97 -0.63
C LEU A 166 -5.42 28.55 -0.84
N ILE A 167 -4.49 28.07 -0.02
CA ILE A 167 -3.06 28.23 -0.18
C ILE A 167 -2.58 26.99 -0.92
N ILE A 168 -1.96 27.17 -2.07
CA ILE A 168 -1.48 26.10 -2.93
C ILE A 168 0.06 26.19 -2.95
N LEU A 169 0.75 25.16 -2.46
CA LEU A 169 2.20 25.10 -2.41
C LEU A 169 2.71 23.93 -3.26
N GLY A 170 3.68 24.18 -4.12
CA GLY A 170 4.23 23.14 -5.00
C GLY A 170 5.60 23.50 -5.56
N ASN A 171 6.21 22.54 -6.27
CA ASN A 171 7.45 22.77 -7.01
C ASN A 171 7.20 23.39 -8.39
N GLU A 172 6.02 23.18 -8.97
CA GLU A 172 5.65 23.67 -10.30
C GLU A 172 4.65 24.83 -10.19
N PRO A 173 4.67 25.81 -11.12
CA PRO A 173 3.65 26.85 -11.17
C PRO A 173 2.31 26.28 -11.64
N LEU A 174 1.21 26.80 -11.08
CA LEU A 174 -0.15 26.41 -11.43
C LEU A 174 -0.84 27.51 -12.25
N ASP A 175 -1.47 27.14 -13.38
CA ASP A 175 -2.33 28.06 -14.11
C ASP A 175 -3.67 28.21 -13.38
N LEU A 176 -3.80 29.30 -12.63
CA LEU A 176 -4.97 29.62 -11.81
C LEU A 176 -6.20 30.03 -12.64
N GLN A 177 -6.04 30.32 -13.94
CA GLN A 177 -7.15 30.68 -14.83
C GLN A 177 -7.67 29.49 -15.64
N ASN A 178 -6.97 28.36 -15.59
CA ASN A 178 -7.41 27.14 -16.26
C ASN A 178 -8.77 26.68 -15.66
N PRO A 179 -9.79 26.40 -16.49
CA PRO A 179 -11.11 25.95 -16.01
C PRO A 179 -11.05 24.70 -15.11
N GLN A 180 -10.16 23.76 -15.42
CA GLN A 180 -9.98 22.54 -14.62
C GLN A 180 -9.34 22.86 -13.26
N THR A 181 -8.40 23.80 -13.21
CA THR A 181 -7.80 24.27 -11.93
C THR A 181 -8.87 24.85 -11.02
N LEU A 182 -9.74 25.69 -11.58
CA LEU A 182 -10.84 26.32 -10.84
C LEU A 182 -11.85 25.28 -10.34
N GLU A 183 -12.18 24.30 -11.18
CA GLU A 183 -13.08 23.21 -10.80
C GLU A 183 -12.53 22.35 -9.66
N ILE A 184 -11.25 21.94 -9.76
CA ILE A 184 -10.56 21.17 -8.72
C ILE A 184 -10.48 21.98 -7.41
N ALA A 185 -10.14 23.27 -7.49
CA ALA A 185 -10.05 24.15 -6.33
C ALA A 185 -11.39 24.29 -5.58
N GLU A 186 -12.52 24.43 -6.30
CA GLU A 186 -13.84 24.47 -5.64
C GLU A 186 -14.20 23.14 -4.96
N ARG A 187 -13.88 22.00 -5.56
CA ARG A 187 -14.06 20.67 -4.92
C ARG A 187 -13.24 20.55 -3.64
N ILE A 188 -11.94 20.89 -3.71
CA ILE A 188 -11.03 20.89 -2.56
C ILE A 188 -11.58 21.76 -1.45
N LYS A 189 -12.00 22.98 -1.78
CA LYS A 189 -12.54 23.93 -0.80
C LYS A 189 -13.76 23.37 -0.09
N GLY A 190 -14.68 22.70 -0.81
CA GLY A 190 -15.82 22.02 -0.21
C GLY A 190 -15.39 20.91 0.76
N GLN A 191 -14.43 20.07 0.35
CA GLN A 191 -13.93 18.96 1.18
C GLN A 191 -13.15 19.43 2.42
N LEU A 192 -12.43 20.55 2.32
CA LEU A 192 -11.66 21.14 3.41
C LEU A 192 -12.48 22.04 4.34
N ALA A 193 -13.71 22.39 3.98
CA ALA A 193 -14.66 23.05 4.87
C ALA A 193 -15.26 22.09 5.92
N ASP A 194 -14.93 20.79 5.85
CA ASP A 194 -15.41 19.75 6.75
C ASP A 194 -14.85 19.87 8.17
N LYS A 195 -15.72 20.28 9.09
CA LYS A 195 -15.41 20.48 10.52
C LYS A 195 -15.62 19.24 11.37
N ARG A 196 -16.09 18.13 10.80
CA ARG A 196 -16.30 16.89 11.55
C ARG A 196 -14.96 16.39 12.08
N LYS A 197 -14.97 15.91 13.31
CA LYS A 197 -13.83 15.20 13.89
C LYS A 197 -13.88 13.75 13.45
N GLU A 198 -12.71 13.11 13.46
CA GLU A 198 -12.62 11.67 13.22
C GLU A 198 -13.49 10.94 14.25
N VAL A 199 -14.12 9.84 13.84
CA VAL A 199 -14.90 8.97 14.71
C VAL A 199 -14.01 8.49 15.84
N ASP A 200 -14.48 8.72 17.07
CA ASP A 200 -13.82 8.29 18.29
C ASP A 200 -13.40 6.83 18.16
N PHE A 201 -12.17 6.52 18.57
CA PHE A 201 -11.60 5.18 18.45
C PHE A 201 -12.50 4.08 19.06
N GLU A 202 -13.13 4.37 20.21
CA GLU A 202 -14.10 3.49 20.90
C GLU A 202 -15.42 3.22 20.13
N LYS A 203 -15.74 4.08 19.15
CA LYS A 203 -16.93 3.90 18.29
C LYS A 203 -16.58 3.25 16.97
N ARG A 204 -15.29 3.09 16.66
CA ARG A 204 -14.88 2.42 15.44
C ARG A 204 -15.30 0.97 15.47
N VAL A 205 -15.72 0.51 14.31
CA VAL A 205 -16.21 -0.84 14.10
C VAL A 205 -15.39 -1.47 12.99
N ASN A 206 -15.08 -2.75 13.11
CA ASN A 206 -14.37 -3.50 12.09
C ASN A 206 -15.33 -4.51 11.44
N PRO A 207 -15.91 -4.21 10.27
CA PRO A 207 -16.72 -5.18 9.53
C PRO A 207 -15.92 -6.42 9.16
N ILE A 208 -16.43 -7.59 9.52
CA ILE A 208 -15.74 -8.87 9.28
C ILE A 208 -16.46 -9.75 8.27
N ALA A 209 -17.79 -9.64 8.17
CA ALA A 209 -18.59 -10.44 7.24
C ALA A 209 -19.93 -9.76 6.94
N LYS A 210 -20.56 -10.19 5.85
CA LYS A 210 -21.98 -9.94 5.58
C LYS A 210 -22.61 -11.22 5.07
N TYR A 211 -23.56 -11.73 5.84
CA TYR A 211 -24.38 -12.87 5.44
C TYR A 211 -25.79 -12.38 5.14
N GLU A 212 -26.26 -12.62 3.92
CA GLU A 212 -27.51 -12.06 3.41
C GLU A 212 -27.61 -10.53 3.62
N ASN A 213 -28.48 -10.08 4.53
CA ASN A 213 -28.71 -8.67 4.86
C ASN A 213 -28.17 -8.28 6.25
N THR A 214 -27.43 -9.17 6.89
CA THR A 214 -26.85 -8.99 8.22
C THR A 214 -25.35 -8.74 8.09
N VAL A 215 -24.89 -7.62 8.64
CA VAL A 215 -23.47 -7.29 8.75
C VAL A 215 -22.97 -7.72 10.12
N TYR A 216 -21.82 -8.39 10.15
CA TYR A 216 -21.12 -8.77 11.37
C TYR A 216 -19.86 -7.93 11.49
N TYR A 217 -19.60 -7.41 12.70
CA TYR A 217 -18.46 -6.54 12.96
C TYR A 217 -17.98 -6.67 14.40
N ILE A 218 -16.70 -6.42 14.60
CA ILE A 218 -16.07 -6.41 15.91
C ILE A 218 -16.03 -4.97 16.43
N LYS A 219 -16.37 -4.81 17.71
CA LYS A 219 -16.10 -3.60 18.49
C LYS A 219 -15.00 -3.88 19.49
N THR A 220 -14.06 -2.95 19.61
CA THR A 220 -12.98 -3.02 20.58
C THR A 220 -13.14 -1.88 21.58
N ARG A 221 -13.19 -2.23 22.86
CA ARG A 221 -13.20 -1.28 23.97
C ARG A 221 -11.87 -1.32 24.69
N TYR A 222 -11.18 -0.20 24.78
CA TYR A 222 -9.86 -0.14 25.40
C TYR A 222 -9.97 0.15 26.90
N LEU A 223 -9.25 -0.62 27.69
CA LEU A 223 -9.04 -0.44 29.13
C LEU A 223 -7.62 0.08 29.36
N GLU A 224 -7.28 0.45 30.60
CA GLU A 224 -5.94 0.98 30.92
C GLU A 224 -4.79 0.01 30.58
N THR A 225 -5.02 -1.29 30.72
CA THR A 225 -3.99 -2.34 30.52
C THR A 225 -4.42 -3.46 29.57
N ASP A 226 -5.62 -3.38 28.99
CA ASP A 226 -6.21 -4.47 28.21
C ASP A 226 -7.23 -3.95 27.18
N GLN A 227 -7.76 -4.81 26.34
CA GLN A 227 -8.84 -4.50 25.42
C GLN A 227 -9.91 -5.60 25.44
N ILE A 228 -11.17 -5.20 25.32
CA ILE A 228 -12.29 -6.14 25.20
C ILE A 228 -12.82 -6.07 23.79
N GLU A 229 -12.78 -7.20 23.09
CA GLU A 229 -13.32 -7.34 21.75
C GLU A 229 -14.63 -8.12 21.76
N GLU A 230 -15.64 -7.61 21.06
CA GLU A 230 -16.99 -8.16 21.07
C GLU A 230 -17.57 -8.20 19.67
N LEU A 231 -18.23 -9.32 19.35
CA LEU A 231 -18.91 -9.51 18.07
C LEU A 231 -20.32 -8.92 18.13
N TYR A 232 -20.64 -8.09 17.15
CA TYR A 232 -21.97 -7.52 16.94
C TYR A 232 -22.49 -7.90 15.56
N SER A 233 -23.82 -7.93 15.45
CA SER A 233 -24.53 -8.05 14.18
C SER A 233 -25.50 -6.88 14.01
N LYS A 234 -25.77 -6.52 12.76
CA LYS A 234 -26.81 -5.55 12.42
C LYS A 234 -27.51 -5.97 11.14
N THR A 235 -28.81 -6.21 11.24
CA THR A 235 -29.66 -6.60 10.11
C THR A 235 -30.37 -5.37 9.55
N ALA A 236 -29.99 -4.94 8.35
CA ALA A 236 -30.51 -3.72 7.73
C ALA A 236 -30.56 -2.49 8.67
N ASN A 237 -31.77 -2.01 8.97
CA ASN A 237 -32.04 -0.83 9.79
C ASN A 237 -32.39 -1.18 11.24
N GLU A 238 -32.33 -2.45 11.62
CA GLU A 238 -32.57 -2.88 12.98
C GLU A 238 -31.43 -2.39 13.92
N PRO A 239 -31.70 -2.28 15.23
CA PRO A 239 -30.66 -2.04 16.21
C PRO A 239 -29.59 -3.12 16.13
N GLU A 240 -28.35 -2.75 16.44
CA GLU A 240 -27.28 -3.73 16.55
C GLU A 240 -27.53 -4.69 17.73
N VAL A 241 -27.09 -5.93 17.58
CA VAL A 241 -27.23 -6.99 18.58
C VAL A 241 -25.84 -7.54 18.89
N LYS A 242 -25.49 -7.52 20.18
CA LYS A 242 -24.28 -8.19 20.69
C LYS A 242 -24.46 -9.70 20.61
N ILE A 243 -23.50 -10.39 20.03
CA ILE A 243 -23.51 -11.86 19.92
C ILE A 243 -22.80 -12.45 21.14
N ALA A 244 -23.51 -13.32 21.86
CA ALA A 244 -22.95 -14.05 22.99
C ALA A 244 -22.08 -15.21 22.47
N LEU A 245 -20.77 -15.05 22.61
CA LEU A 245 -19.80 -16.11 22.36
C LEU A 245 -19.27 -16.67 23.69
N PRO A 246 -18.85 -17.95 23.75
CA PRO A 246 -18.26 -18.55 24.94
C PRO A 246 -16.92 -17.88 25.31
N GLY A 247 -16.54 -18.02 26.59
CA GLY A 247 -15.23 -17.65 27.14
C GLY A 247 -14.84 -16.18 27.03
N GLU A 248 -13.54 -15.93 27.21
CA GLU A 248 -12.87 -14.67 26.88
C GLU A 248 -12.38 -14.75 25.44
N LYS A 249 -12.64 -13.74 24.60
CA LYS A 249 -12.48 -13.84 23.14
C LYS A 249 -11.22 -13.10 22.74
N ARG A 250 -10.47 -13.68 21.81
CA ARG A 250 -9.36 -13.03 21.10
C ARG A 250 -9.65 -13.11 19.61
N PHE A 251 -10.01 -11.99 19.01
CA PHE A 251 -10.21 -11.92 17.56
C PHE A 251 -8.94 -11.53 16.83
N ALA A 252 -7.83 -11.27 17.52
CA ALA A 252 -6.52 -11.17 16.87
C ALA A 252 -6.30 -12.37 15.93
N ASN A 253 -6.08 -12.08 14.65
CA ASN A 253 -5.91 -13.08 13.58
C ASN A 253 -7.09 -14.05 13.36
N TYR A 254 -8.33 -13.62 13.62
CA TYR A 254 -9.51 -14.36 13.17
C TYR A 254 -9.45 -14.67 11.66
N ARG A 255 -10.19 -15.68 11.22
CA ARG A 255 -10.42 -15.95 9.78
C ARG A 255 -11.89 -16.14 9.49
N ILE A 256 -12.28 -15.72 8.29
CA ILE A 256 -13.55 -16.08 7.70
C ILE A 256 -13.28 -17.12 6.62
N ILE A 257 -13.82 -18.33 6.80
CA ILE A 257 -13.68 -19.43 5.83
C ILE A 257 -15.07 -20.01 5.63
N ASN A 258 -15.55 -20.06 4.39
CA ASN A 258 -16.86 -20.62 4.02
C ASN A 258 -18.03 -20.06 4.85
N ASP A 259 -18.13 -18.72 4.98
CA ASP A 259 -19.16 -18.04 5.77
C ASP A 259 -19.18 -18.43 7.27
N GLU A 260 -18.02 -18.83 7.80
CA GLU A 260 -17.84 -19.11 9.22
C GLU A 260 -16.67 -18.30 9.79
N LEU A 261 -16.84 -17.77 11.01
CA LEU A 261 -15.82 -17.07 11.76
C LEU A 261 -15.07 -18.04 12.67
N TYR A 262 -13.77 -18.17 12.45
CA TYR A 262 -12.83 -18.92 13.29
C TYR A 262 -12.15 -17.95 14.24
N TYR A 263 -12.27 -18.19 15.55
CA TYR A 263 -11.74 -17.29 16.57
C TYR A 263 -11.27 -18.03 17.82
N LEU A 264 -10.33 -17.42 18.54
CA LEU A 264 -9.79 -17.97 19.78
C LEU A 264 -10.65 -17.60 20.98
N SER A 265 -10.76 -18.53 21.93
CA SER A 265 -11.36 -18.25 23.22
C SER A 265 -10.69 -18.97 24.37
N THR A 266 -10.65 -18.33 25.54
CA THR A 266 -10.21 -18.93 26.81
C THR A 266 -11.42 -19.26 27.68
N ILE A 267 -11.55 -20.53 28.06
CA ILE A 267 -12.64 -21.03 28.92
C ILE A 267 -12.00 -21.85 30.05
N ASP A 268 -12.30 -21.49 31.29
CA ASP A 268 -11.75 -22.16 32.49
C ASP A 268 -10.21 -22.30 32.46
N GLY A 269 -9.52 -21.29 31.90
CA GLY A 269 -8.06 -21.25 31.76
C GLY A 269 -7.49 -22.03 30.56
N GLN A 270 -8.33 -22.74 29.79
CA GLN A 270 -7.91 -23.47 28.58
C GLN A 270 -8.18 -22.67 27.32
N SER A 271 -7.22 -22.70 26.38
CA SER A 271 -7.39 -22.06 25.07
C SER A 271 -8.06 -23.02 24.10
N GLU A 272 -9.04 -22.50 23.38
CA GLU A 272 -9.86 -23.24 22.43
C GLU A 272 -10.03 -22.47 21.13
N LEU A 273 -10.13 -23.20 20.02
CA LEU A 273 -10.53 -22.64 18.74
C LEU A 273 -12.03 -22.89 18.56
N HIS A 274 -12.77 -21.84 18.26
CA HIS A 274 -14.22 -21.87 18.08
C HIS A 274 -14.61 -21.41 16.68
N ILE A 275 -15.78 -21.87 16.26
CA ILE A 275 -16.41 -21.50 15.00
C ILE A 275 -17.76 -20.87 15.31
N PHE A 276 -17.99 -19.67 14.78
CA PHE A 276 -19.29 -19.03 14.73
C PHE A 276 -19.84 -19.06 13.30
N ASN A 277 -21.00 -19.69 13.12
CA ASN A 277 -21.64 -19.83 11.81
C ASN A 277 -22.65 -18.68 11.59
N PHE A 278 -22.47 -17.92 10.51
CA PHE A 278 -23.32 -16.74 10.24
C PHE A 278 -24.73 -17.10 9.79
N ALA A 279 -24.98 -18.34 9.34
CA ALA A 279 -26.28 -18.77 8.83
C ALA A 279 -27.27 -19.10 9.96
N ASP A 280 -26.81 -19.76 11.02
CA ASP A 280 -27.66 -20.16 12.14
C ASP A 280 -27.40 -19.37 13.45
N ASN A 281 -26.44 -18.45 13.43
CA ASN A 281 -26.01 -17.63 14.57
C ASN A 281 -25.57 -18.47 15.78
N LYS A 282 -24.93 -19.62 15.56
CA LYS A 282 -24.43 -20.47 16.63
C LYS A 282 -22.92 -20.55 16.64
N SER A 283 -22.39 -20.63 17.86
CA SER A 283 -20.99 -20.95 18.11
C SER A 283 -20.82 -22.40 18.54
N ARG A 284 -19.72 -23.03 18.12
CA ARG A 284 -19.29 -24.35 18.58
C ARG A 284 -17.77 -24.39 18.75
N LYS A 285 -17.32 -25.20 19.70
CA LYS A 285 -15.90 -25.57 19.83
C LYS A 285 -15.48 -26.38 18.60
N LEU A 286 -14.34 -26.04 18.01
CA LEU A 286 -13.68 -26.86 16.99
C LEU A 286 -12.72 -27.84 17.65
N CYS A 287 -11.78 -27.34 18.46
CA CYS A 287 -10.81 -28.13 19.19
C CYS A 287 -10.24 -27.37 20.39
N ALA A 288 -9.65 -28.10 21.34
CA ALA A 288 -8.76 -27.51 22.34
C ALA A 288 -7.38 -27.27 21.72
N LEU A 289 -6.62 -26.28 22.22
CA LEU A 289 -5.26 -25.98 21.76
C LEU A 289 -4.16 -26.68 22.58
N GLY A 290 -4.56 -27.62 23.43
CA GLY A 290 -3.63 -28.36 24.28
C GLY A 290 -2.93 -27.43 25.28
N ASP A 291 -1.61 -27.52 25.34
CA ASP A 291 -0.76 -26.74 26.25
C ASP A 291 -0.50 -25.30 25.77
N TRP A 292 -0.93 -24.94 24.56
CA TRP A 292 -0.73 -23.59 24.04
C TRP A 292 -1.78 -22.63 24.60
N HIS A 293 -1.32 -21.53 25.19
CA HIS A 293 -2.17 -20.47 25.75
C HIS A 293 -2.26 -19.24 24.85
N VAL A 294 -3.41 -18.54 24.86
CA VAL A 294 -3.60 -17.30 24.09
C VAL A 294 -2.60 -16.20 24.42
N ASP A 295 -2.01 -16.24 25.62
CA ASP A 295 -0.98 -15.31 26.07
C ASP A 295 0.45 -15.77 25.70
N ASP A 296 0.62 -17.00 25.21
CA ASP A 296 1.92 -17.51 24.74
C ASP A 296 2.32 -16.90 23.40
N GLY A 297 1.37 -16.39 22.61
CA GLY A 297 1.65 -15.80 21.30
C GLY A 297 0.40 -15.44 20.50
N TRP A 298 0.31 -15.88 19.25
CA TRP A 298 -0.88 -15.64 18.41
C TRP A 298 -1.17 -16.77 17.42
N LEU A 299 -2.41 -16.81 16.93
CA LEU A 299 -2.80 -17.64 15.79
C LEU A 299 -2.20 -17.05 14.50
N ALA A 300 -1.21 -17.70 13.91
CA ALA A 300 -0.48 -17.17 12.75
C ALA A 300 -1.25 -17.40 11.44
N ASN A 301 -1.74 -18.62 11.22
CA ASN A 301 -2.56 -18.93 10.04
C ASN A 301 -3.55 -20.08 10.27
N MET A 302 -4.56 -20.13 9.42
CA MET A 302 -5.48 -21.26 9.27
C MET A 302 -5.87 -21.41 7.82
N GLU A 303 -5.76 -22.60 7.26
CA GLU A 303 -6.11 -22.86 5.86
C GLU A 303 -6.44 -24.32 5.61
N TYR A 304 -7.23 -24.55 4.57
CA TYR A 304 -7.43 -25.88 4.00
C TYR A 304 -6.34 -26.16 2.97
N LEU A 305 -5.60 -27.24 3.14
CA LEU A 305 -4.73 -27.80 2.10
C LEU A 305 -5.39 -29.08 1.59
N ASN A 306 -5.96 -29.01 0.39
CA ASN A 306 -6.92 -29.99 -0.12
C ASN A 306 -8.15 -30.08 0.81
N ASN A 307 -8.40 -31.24 1.41
CA ASN A 307 -9.54 -31.46 2.31
C ASN A 307 -9.17 -31.42 3.80
N ASP A 308 -7.88 -31.27 4.12
CA ASP A 308 -7.39 -31.27 5.49
C ASP A 308 -7.23 -29.83 5.99
N PHE A 309 -7.60 -29.59 7.26
CA PHE A 309 -7.52 -28.27 7.89
C PHE A 309 -6.25 -28.16 8.73
N TYR A 310 -5.49 -27.08 8.50
CA TYR A 310 -4.23 -26.81 9.16
C TYR A 310 -4.27 -25.50 9.93
N ILE A 311 -3.56 -25.48 11.06
CA ILE A 311 -3.47 -24.34 11.97
C ILE A 311 -2.00 -24.08 12.28
N ILE A 312 -1.59 -22.82 12.25
CA ILE A 312 -0.26 -22.40 12.66
C ILE A 312 -0.38 -21.58 13.94
N LEU A 313 0.26 -22.03 15.01
CA LEU A 313 0.32 -21.32 16.29
C LEU A 313 1.73 -20.77 16.50
N HIS A 314 1.82 -19.48 16.76
CA HIS A 314 3.05 -18.80 17.16
C HIS A 314 3.17 -18.80 18.68
N SER A 315 4.38 -19.04 19.20
CA SER A 315 4.71 -18.91 20.61
C SER A 315 5.90 -17.99 20.80
N GLY A 316 5.89 -17.14 21.82
CA GLY A 316 6.88 -16.12 22.11
C GLY A 316 6.61 -14.78 21.42
N ASP A 317 7.57 -13.87 21.53
CA ASP A 317 7.52 -12.55 20.89
C ASP A 317 7.97 -12.58 19.41
N LEU A 318 7.97 -11.41 18.76
CA LEU A 318 8.40 -11.25 17.37
C LEU A 318 9.90 -11.55 17.13
N THR A 319 10.73 -11.53 18.17
CA THR A 319 12.19 -11.69 18.07
C THR A 319 12.60 -13.13 18.31
N MET A 320 12.14 -13.72 19.42
CA MET A 320 12.55 -15.03 19.91
C MET A 320 11.49 -16.12 19.73
N GLY A 321 10.31 -15.78 19.19
CA GLY A 321 9.23 -16.75 19.01
C GLY A 321 9.46 -17.77 17.91
N TRP A 322 8.59 -18.78 17.84
CA TRP A 322 8.61 -19.86 16.87
C TRP A 322 7.17 -20.27 16.53
N GLU A 323 6.97 -20.93 15.38
CA GLU A 323 5.67 -21.39 14.92
C GLU A 323 5.61 -22.92 14.81
N ARG A 324 4.46 -23.53 15.11
CA ARG A 324 4.17 -24.94 14.83
C ARG A 324 2.97 -25.06 13.91
N LEU A 325 3.10 -25.96 12.94
CA LEU A 325 2.04 -26.38 12.05
C LEU A 325 1.33 -27.60 12.65
N TYR A 326 0.02 -27.49 12.81
CA TYR A 326 -0.86 -28.55 13.28
C TYR A 326 -1.85 -28.93 12.20
N LYS A 327 -2.17 -30.22 12.11
CA LYS A 327 -3.32 -30.73 11.38
C LYS A 327 -4.46 -30.99 12.37
N LEU A 328 -5.67 -30.60 12.01
CA LEU A 328 -6.88 -30.98 12.75
C LEU A 328 -7.26 -32.43 12.39
N GLU A 329 -7.25 -33.33 13.38
CA GLU A 329 -7.67 -34.73 13.25
C GLU A 329 -8.66 -35.07 14.37
N ASP A 330 -9.88 -35.47 13.99
CA ASP A 330 -10.95 -35.91 14.91
C ASP A 330 -11.22 -34.94 16.09
N GLY A 331 -11.16 -33.63 15.84
CA GLY A 331 -11.38 -32.61 16.88
C GLY A 331 -10.17 -32.32 17.78
N SER A 332 -8.99 -32.82 17.40
CA SER A 332 -7.72 -32.61 18.11
C SER A 332 -6.62 -32.12 17.17
N LEU A 333 -5.61 -31.44 17.73
CA LEU A 333 -4.47 -30.95 16.97
C LEU A 333 -3.33 -31.96 17.01
N LYS A 334 -2.86 -32.36 15.83
CA LYS A 334 -1.65 -33.16 15.66
C LYS A 334 -0.56 -32.29 15.07
N GLU A 335 0.55 -32.14 15.80
CA GLU A 335 1.73 -31.42 15.32
C GLU A 335 2.32 -32.13 14.09
N ILE A 336 2.68 -31.34 13.07
CA ILE A 336 3.29 -31.82 11.83
C ILE A 336 4.77 -31.44 11.78
N THR A 337 5.10 -30.18 12.04
CA THR A 337 6.45 -29.62 12.00
C THR A 337 6.48 -28.24 12.69
N GLY A 338 7.68 -27.72 12.96
CA GLY A 338 7.91 -26.36 13.45
C GLY A 338 8.84 -25.56 12.54
N ALA A 339 8.73 -24.24 12.62
CA ALA A 339 9.54 -23.29 11.87
C ALA A 339 9.81 -22.04 12.73
N LYS A 340 10.77 -21.20 12.34
CA LYS A 340 10.92 -19.89 12.97
C LYS A 340 9.70 -19.02 12.65
N SER A 341 9.28 -18.97 11.39
CA SER A 341 7.98 -18.44 10.97
C SER A 341 7.63 -18.93 9.57
N PHE A 342 6.46 -19.54 9.41
CA PHE A 342 6.01 -20.06 8.13
C PHE A 342 5.66 -18.91 7.17
N ILE A 343 6.27 -18.94 5.99
CA ILE A 343 5.97 -17.98 4.93
C ILE A 343 4.75 -18.42 4.13
N SER A 344 4.80 -19.63 3.57
CA SER A 344 3.79 -20.22 2.69
C SER A 344 3.77 -21.73 2.91
N LEU A 345 2.60 -22.34 2.71
CA LEU A 345 2.42 -23.78 2.68
C LEU A 345 1.92 -24.21 1.29
N ALA A 346 2.36 -25.37 0.82
CA ALA A 346 1.79 -26.05 -0.34
C ALA A 346 1.80 -27.56 -0.11
N ARG A 347 0.91 -28.29 -0.80
CA ARG A 347 0.81 -29.75 -0.64
C ARG A 347 0.85 -30.45 -1.99
N ALA A 348 1.62 -31.54 -2.06
CA ALA A 348 1.57 -32.49 -3.17
C ALA A 348 1.67 -33.92 -2.62
N GLY A 349 0.67 -34.75 -2.94
CA GLY A 349 0.56 -36.10 -2.38
C GLY A 349 0.58 -36.11 -0.85
N ASP A 350 1.49 -36.90 -0.28
CA ASP A 350 1.70 -37.06 1.15
C ASP A 350 2.75 -36.09 1.72
N CYS A 351 3.08 -35.01 1.01
CA CYS A 351 4.10 -34.05 1.44
C CYS A 351 3.53 -32.64 1.56
N ILE A 352 3.94 -31.93 2.62
CA ILE A 352 3.81 -30.48 2.73
C ILE A 352 5.15 -29.85 2.41
N TYR A 353 5.11 -28.75 1.68
CA TYR A 353 6.23 -27.91 1.33
C TYR A 353 6.03 -26.54 1.94
N TYR A 354 7.07 -25.97 2.52
CA TYR A 354 6.98 -24.66 3.16
C TYR A 354 8.31 -23.92 3.14
N THR A 355 8.24 -22.60 3.23
CA THR A 355 9.41 -21.75 3.45
C THR A 355 9.42 -21.23 4.88
N ASP A 356 10.59 -21.33 5.52
CA ASP A 356 10.84 -20.77 6.84
C ASP A 356 11.46 -19.37 6.72
N PHE A 357 11.00 -18.43 7.54
CA PHE A 357 11.57 -17.10 7.67
C PHE A 357 12.49 -17.04 8.89
N HIS A 358 13.80 -17.05 8.66
CA HIS A 358 14.79 -16.86 9.71
C HIS A 358 15.49 -15.49 9.59
N PRO A 359 15.22 -14.54 10.50
CA PRO A 359 15.99 -13.30 10.53
C PRO A 359 17.49 -13.61 10.67
N MET A 360 18.31 -13.07 9.77
CA MET A 360 19.79 -13.23 9.74
C MET A 360 20.32 -14.58 9.20
N GLY A 361 19.47 -15.48 8.71
CA GLY A 361 19.85 -16.76 8.12
C GLY A 361 18.92 -17.16 6.98
N TRP A 362 19.06 -16.50 5.83
CA TRP A 362 18.02 -16.52 4.80
C TRP A 362 18.09 -17.74 3.87
N SER A 363 19.28 -18.34 3.69
CA SER A 363 19.46 -19.42 2.72
C SER A 363 19.01 -20.79 3.25
N ASN A 364 18.80 -21.73 2.32
CA ASN A 364 18.39 -23.11 2.61
C ASN A 364 17.07 -23.21 3.40
N ASN A 365 16.11 -22.36 3.04
CA ASN A 365 14.90 -22.14 3.84
C ASN A 365 13.63 -22.80 3.28
N LEU A 366 13.73 -23.60 2.21
CA LEU A 366 12.61 -24.35 1.64
C LEU A 366 12.65 -25.80 2.12
N TYR A 367 11.56 -26.27 2.71
CA TYR A 367 11.46 -27.56 3.37
C TYR A 367 10.35 -28.42 2.77
N GLN A 368 10.52 -29.73 2.91
CA GLN A 368 9.52 -30.75 2.66
C GLN A 368 9.34 -31.59 3.92
N VAL A 369 8.10 -31.83 4.34
CA VAL A 369 7.75 -32.79 5.40
C VAL A 369 6.84 -33.88 4.83
N ASP A 370 7.21 -35.14 5.05
CA ASP A 370 6.39 -36.31 4.72
C ASP A 370 5.36 -36.56 5.83
N LEU A 371 4.07 -36.54 5.48
CA LEU A 371 2.96 -36.66 6.43
C LEU A 371 2.79 -38.07 7.01
N LYS A 372 3.38 -39.09 6.40
CA LYS A 372 3.32 -40.49 6.87
C LYS A 372 4.45 -40.80 7.84
N THR A 373 5.67 -40.36 7.53
CA THR A 373 6.86 -40.65 8.34
C THR A 373 7.19 -39.56 9.34
N GLY A 374 6.73 -38.31 9.11
CA GLY A 374 7.17 -37.13 9.84
C GLY A 374 8.59 -36.68 9.48
N GLU A 375 9.20 -37.26 8.44
CA GLU A 375 10.54 -36.89 8.01
C GLU A 375 10.52 -35.50 7.34
N GLU A 376 11.30 -34.59 7.91
CA GLU A 376 11.50 -33.24 7.40
C GLU A 376 12.90 -33.10 6.78
N LYS A 377 12.98 -32.42 5.64
CA LYS A 377 14.26 -32.11 4.98
C LYS A 377 14.19 -30.80 4.20
N ALA A 378 15.31 -30.08 4.19
CA ALA A 378 15.52 -28.97 3.27
C ALA A 378 15.60 -29.48 1.82
N ILE A 379 15.06 -28.69 0.88
CA ILE A 379 15.08 -28.96 -0.56
C ILE A 379 15.48 -27.69 -1.32
N GLY A 380 15.87 -27.84 -2.59
CA GLY A 380 16.43 -26.75 -3.39
C GLY A 380 17.95 -26.62 -3.21
N ASP A 381 18.51 -25.54 -3.77
CA ASP A 381 19.92 -25.18 -3.60
C ASP A 381 20.14 -24.48 -2.23
N PRO A 382 21.06 -24.97 -1.38
CA PRO A 382 21.30 -24.43 -0.04
C PRO A 382 21.88 -23.00 -0.02
N ASP A 383 22.40 -22.51 -1.15
CA ASP A 383 22.87 -21.12 -1.29
C ASP A 383 21.75 -20.14 -1.63
N PHE A 384 20.51 -20.63 -1.79
CA PHE A 384 19.35 -19.81 -2.15
C PHE A 384 18.43 -19.56 -0.97
N THR A 385 17.77 -18.42 -1.07
CA THR A 385 16.60 -18.06 -0.29
C THR A 385 15.37 -18.13 -1.20
N TYR A 386 14.30 -18.77 -0.73
CA TYR A 386 13.02 -18.93 -1.43
C TYR A 386 11.86 -18.28 -0.65
N GLY A 387 10.81 -17.86 -1.34
CA GLY A 387 9.61 -17.26 -0.73
C GLY A 387 9.82 -15.84 -0.18
N ILE A 388 10.98 -15.24 -0.48
CA ILE A 388 11.36 -13.90 -0.03
C ILE A 388 11.81 -13.11 -1.24
N SER A 389 11.26 -11.91 -1.40
CA SER A 389 11.71 -10.94 -2.39
C SER A 389 12.87 -10.13 -1.85
N ARG A 390 13.92 -9.94 -2.65
CA ARG A 390 15.09 -9.10 -2.39
C ARG A 390 15.11 -7.98 -3.40
N ARG A 391 15.04 -6.74 -2.91
CA ARG A 391 15.14 -5.52 -3.71
C ARG A 391 16.39 -4.75 -3.31
N ILE A 392 17.19 -4.42 -4.32
CA ILE A 392 18.42 -3.64 -4.20
C ILE A 392 18.15 -2.26 -4.79
N TYR A 393 18.37 -1.21 -4.01
CA TYR A 393 18.19 0.19 -4.41
C TYR A 393 19.48 0.77 -4.99
N ASP A 394 19.34 1.93 -5.66
CA ASP A 394 20.46 2.59 -6.36
C ASP A 394 21.55 3.09 -5.39
N ASP A 395 21.19 3.36 -4.13
CA ASP A 395 22.12 3.69 -3.04
C ASP A 395 22.82 2.46 -2.43
N GLY A 396 22.54 1.26 -2.96
CA GLY A 396 23.08 -0.01 -2.49
C GLY A 396 22.34 -0.58 -1.28
N SER A 397 21.32 0.10 -0.74
CA SER A 397 20.49 -0.45 0.32
C SER A 397 19.67 -1.64 -0.18
N VAL A 398 19.32 -2.54 0.73
CA VAL A 398 18.57 -3.77 0.42
C VAL A 398 17.33 -3.81 1.30
N SER A 399 16.19 -4.10 0.69
CA SER A 399 14.97 -4.44 1.41
C SER A 399 14.52 -5.85 1.05
N TYR A 400 13.89 -6.50 2.03
CA TYR A 400 13.33 -7.83 1.89
C TYR A 400 11.82 -7.76 2.10
N GLY A 401 11.07 -8.53 1.33
CA GLY A 401 9.63 -8.68 1.48
C GLY A 401 9.25 -10.16 1.50
N LYS A 402 8.27 -10.52 2.34
CA LYS A 402 7.65 -11.84 2.24
C LYS A 402 6.91 -11.92 0.90
N ASN A 403 7.15 -12.95 0.11
CA ASN A 403 6.38 -13.25 -1.11
C ASN A 403 5.75 -14.63 -0.90
N SER A 404 4.47 -14.61 -0.50
CA SER A 404 3.78 -15.71 0.19
C SER A 404 3.29 -16.84 -0.71
N ASP A 405 3.73 -16.93 -1.96
CA ASP A 405 3.13 -17.84 -2.93
C ASP A 405 4.11 -18.95 -3.34
N ILE A 406 4.12 -20.03 -2.56
CA ILE A 406 4.56 -21.33 -3.07
C ILE A 406 3.36 -21.98 -3.77
N GLN A 407 3.53 -22.33 -5.04
CA GLN A 407 2.48 -22.98 -5.81
C GLN A 407 3.02 -24.24 -6.47
N ILE A 408 2.24 -25.32 -6.52
CA ILE A 408 2.64 -26.59 -7.13
C ILE A 408 1.81 -26.88 -8.38
N ARG A 409 2.49 -27.25 -9.47
CA ARG A 409 1.88 -27.69 -10.72
C ARG A 409 2.77 -28.73 -11.41
N ASP A 410 2.18 -29.83 -11.88
CA ASP A 410 2.84 -30.87 -12.68
C ASP A 410 4.19 -31.36 -12.13
N ASP A 411 4.27 -31.68 -10.84
CA ASP A 411 5.51 -32.07 -10.11
C ASP A 411 6.57 -30.96 -9.96
N TYR A 412 6.22 -29.70 -10.21
CA TYR A 412 7.09 -28.54 -9.97
C TYR A 412 6.50 -27.59 -8.93
N LEU A 413 7.37 -27.14 -8.03
CA LEU A 413 7.09 -26.07 -7.09
C LEU A 413 7.59 -24.75 -7.67
N TYR A 414 6.74 -23.73 -7.71
CA TYR A 414 7.04 -22.38 -8.18
C TYR A 414 7.11 -21.44 -6.98
N THR A 415 8.16 -20.64 -6.93
CA THR A 415 8.38 -19.62 -5.89
C THR A 415 9.31 -18.54 -6.41
N VAL A 416 9.29 -17.37 -5.79
CA VAL A 416 10.43 -16.45 -5.94
C VAL A 416 11.65 -17.01 -5.22
N GLY A 417 12.83 -16.73 -5.76
CA GLY A 417 14.09 -17.04 -5.10
C GLY A 417 15.23 -16.17 -5.61
N TYR A 418 16.34 -16.19 -4.87
CA TYR A 418 17.59 -15.52 -5.23
C TYR A 418 18.77 -16.19 -4.51
N ARG A 419 19.96 -16.10 -5.10
CA ARG A 419 21.18 -16.66 -4.51
C ARG A 419 21.77 -15.69 -3.48
N GLU A 420 21.97 -16.14 -2.24
CA GLU A 420 22.52 -15.30 -1.18
C GLU A 420 24.00 -14.97 -1.42
N THR A 421 24.75 -15.92 -1.97
CA THR A 421 26.19 -15.72 -2.26
C THR A 421 26.46 -14.70 -3.36
N ASP A 422 25.45 -14.33 -4.17
CA ASP A 422 25.52 -13.22 -5.12
C ASP A 422 24.73 -12.01 -4.59
N GLN A 423 25.43 -10.99 -4.10
CA GLN A 423 24.82 -9.77 -3.55
C GLN A 423 24.08 -8.92 -4.60
N LYS A 424 24.27 -9.18 -5.90
CA LYS A 424 23.60 -8.45 -6.98
C LYS A 424 22.38 -9.19 -7.53
N ASP A 425 22.19 -10.46 -7.15
CA ASP A 425 21.09 -11.25 -7.66
C ASP A 425 19.74 -10.69 -7.15
N LYS A 426 18.77 -10.56 -8.05
CA LYS A 426 17.45 -9.99 -7.73
C LYS A 426 16.42 -11.10 -7.84
N SER A 427 15.40 -11.08 -6.99
CA SER A 427 14.39 -12.14 -6.97
C SER A 427 13.78 -12.39 -8.34
N SER A 428 13.81 -13.66 -8.75
CA SER A 428 13.20 -14.16 -9.98
C SER A 428 12.31 -15.35 -9.62
N VAL A 429 11.45 -15.79 -10.54
CA VAL A 429 10.67 -17.02 -10.35
C VAL A 429 11.57 -18.22 -10.65
N TYR A 430 11.55 -19.19 -9.74
CA TYR A 430 12.22 -20.48 -9.86
C TYR A 430 11.21 -21.61 -9.79
N THR A 431 11.48 -22.67 -10.56
CA THR A 431 10.84 -23.97 -10.42
C THR A 431 11.77 -24.91 -9.66
N ILE A 432 11.20 -25.74 -8.79
CA ILE A 432 11.89 -26.84 -8.11
C ILE A 432 11.17 -28.13 -8.48
N ASN A 433 11.86 -29.03 -9.17
CA ASN A 433 11.31 -30.34 -9.49
C ASN A 433 11.17 -31.17 -8.19
N LEU A 434 10.00 -31.71 -7.90
CA LEU A 434 9.75 -32.40 -6.63
C LEU A 434 10.49 -33.75 -6.49
N LYS A 435 11.03 -34.30 -7.58
CA LYS A 435 11.78 -35.57 -7.60
C LYS A 435 13.27 -35.36 -7.40
N ASP A 436 13.90 -34.54 -8.23
CA ASP A 436 15.35 -34.29 -8.17
C ASP A 436 15.75 -33.07 -7.31
N LYS A 437 14.77 -32.23 -6.94
CA LYS A 437 14.89 -31.07 -6.03
C LYS A 437 15.81 -29.97 -6.56
N THR A 438 16.06 -29.92 -7.86
CA THR A 438 16.92 -28.90 -8.47
C THR A 438 16.14 -27.63 -8.80
N PRO A 439 16.66 -26.44 -8.48
CA PRO A 439 16.04 -25.17 -8.87
C PRO A 439 16.40 -24.75 -10.30
N THR A 440 15.42 -24.29 -11.06
CA THR A 440 15.59 -23.72 -12.41
C THR A 440 14.95 -22.34 -12.47
N ARG A 441 15.70 -21.34 -12.93
CA ARG A 441 15.18 -19.97 -13.13
C ARG A 441 14.29 -19.93 -14.37
N VAL A 442 13.07 -19.42 -14.26
CA VAL A 442 12.10 -19.33 -15.36
C VAL A 442 11.73 -17.90 -15.77
N THR A 443 12.09 -16.88 -14.98
CA THR A 443 11.86 -15.47 -15.35
C THR A 443 13.09 -14.59 -15.15
N PRO A 444 13.14 -13.40 -15.79
CA PRO A 444 13.91 -12.25 -15.32
C PRO A 444 13.51 -11.83 -13.89
N PRO A 445 14.18 -10.85 -13.28
CA PRO A 445 13.80 -10.36 -11.95
C PRO A 445 12.36 -9.84 -11.91
N VAL A 446 11.62 -10.24 -10.87
CA VAL A 446 10.20 -9.94 -10.70
C VAL A 446 9.95 -9.22 -9.39
N ARG A 447 8.90 -8.39 -9.37
CA ARG A 447 8.32 -7.87 -8.13
C ARG A 447 7.36 -8.89 -7.51
N ASP A 448 6.46 -9.41 -8.34
CA ASP A 448 5.39 -10.35 -7.98
C ASP A 448 5.12 -11.32 -9.14
N PHE A 449 4.55 -12.49 -8.88
CA PHE A 449 4.11 -13.43 -9.90
C PHE A 449 2.83 -14.17 -9.51
N TRP A 450 2.13 -14.71 -10.51
CA TRP A 450 0.93 -15.54 -10.37
C TRP A 450 0.96 -16.66 -11.40
N LEU A 451 0.49 -17.85 -11.03
CA LEU A 451 0.19 -18.90 -11.98
C LEU A 451 -1.30 -18.90 -12.33
N VAL A 452 -1.63 -18.71 -13.60
CA VAL A 452 -3.02 -18.72 -14.09
C VAL A 452 -3.08 -19.59 -15.33
N GLU A 453 -3.89 -20.65 -15.26
CA GLU A 453 -3.89 -21.72 -16.28
C GLU A 453 -2.45 -22.17 -16.57
N ASP A 454 -2.04 -22.37 -17.81
CA ASP A 454 -0.69 -22.85 -18.16
C ASP A 454 0.34 -21.72 -18.33
N ASN A 455 0.18 -20.61 -17.61
CA ASN A 455 1.06 -19.44 -17.76
C ASN A 455 1.53 -18.87 -16.43
N ILE A 456 2.71 -18.27 -16.46
CA ILE A 456 3.26 -17.41 -15.40
C ILE A 456 3.02 -15.97 -15.80
N TYR A 457 2.28 -15.24 -14.98
CA TYR A 457 2.14 -13.80 -15.06
C TYR A 457 3.04 -13.16 -14.02
N TYR A 458 3.77 -12.11 -14.38
CA TYR A 458 4.64 -11.44 -13.42
C TYR A 458 4.73 -9.94 -13.67
N ILE A 459 5.03 -9.20 -12.60
CA ILE A 459 5.42 -7.79 -12.70
C ILE A 459 6.93 -7.73 -12.82
N ASP A 460 7.42 -7.29 -13.98
CA ASP A 460 8.85 -7.10 -14.22
C ASP A 460 9.43 -6.08 -13.22
N LEU A 461 10.52 -6.43 -12.54
CA LEU A 461 11.03 -5.62 -11.43
C LEU A 461 11.54 -4.24 -11.88
N GLU A 462 12.11 -4.16 -13.08
CA GLU A 462 12.74 -2.94 -13.59
C GLU A 462 11.68 -1.98 -14.13
N THR A 463 10.86 -2.48 -15.05
CA THR A 463 9.84 -1.68 -15.77
C THR A 463 8.56 -1.51 -14.95
N GLY A 464 8.23 -2.47 -14.09
CA GLY A 464 6.94 -2.56 -13.42
C GLY A 464 5.78 -2.96 -14.34
N TYR A 465 6.09 -3.49 -15.53
CA TYR A 465 5.10 -3.91 -16.52
C TYR A 465 4.58 -5.30 -16.22
N LEU A 466 3.35 -5.57 -16.68
CA LEU A 466 2.78 -6.90 -16.62
C LEU A 466 3.24 -7.73 -17.82
N VAL A 467 3.85 -8.87 -17.54
CA VAL A 467 4.40 -9.79 -18.54
C VAL A 467 3.84 -11.19 -18.31
N ARG A 468 3.71 -11.96 -19.40
CA ARG A 468 3.34 -13.37 -19.41
C ARG A 468 4.43 -14.21 -20.07
N VAL A 469 4.70 -15.38 -19.52
CA VAL A 469 5.49 -16.48 -20.12
C VAL A 469 4.75 -17.81 -19.90
N ASP A 470 5.13 -18.85 -20.63
CA ASP A 470 4.68 -20.22 -20.30
C ASP A 470 5.38 -20.76 -19.02
N LEU A 471 5.01 -21.95 -18.59
CA LEU A 471 5.51 -22.58 -17.36
C LEU A 471 7.03 -22.85 -17.37
N GLU A 472 7.62 -22.95 -18.55
CA GLU A 472 9.06 -23.11 -18.75
C GLU A 472 9.81 -21.77 -18.89
N GLY A 473 9.10 -20.64 -18.91
CA GLY A 473 9.68 -19.31 -19.04
C GLY A 473 9.87 -18.82 -20.49
N ASN A 474 9.32 -19.53 -21.46
CA ASN A 474 9.37 -19.16 -22.88
C ASN A 474 8.15 -18.32 -23.29
N ASN A 475 8.05 -18.00 -24.58
CA ASN A 475 6.91 -17.30 -25.18
C ASN A 475 6.54 -15.96 -24.49
N LYS A 476 7.57 -15.21 -24.08
CA LYS A 476 7.42 -13.91 -23.40
C LYS A 476 6.54 -12.94 -24.18
N MET A 477 5.53 -12.39 -23.50
CA MET A 477 4.64 -11.35 -24.02
C MET A 477 4.42 -10.26 -22.96
N THR A 478 4.72 -9.01 -23.31
CA THR A 478 4.34 -7.85 -22.47
C THR A 478 2.86 -7.55 -22.70
N LEU A 479 2.04 -7.65 -21.67
CA LEU A 479 0.59 -7.42 -21.75
C LEU A 479 0.23 -5.96 -21.49
N VAL A 480 0.92 -5.32 -20.55
CA VAL A 480 0.65 -3.93 -20.15
C VAL A 480 1.95 -3.15 -20.00
N GLU A 481 2.15 -2.17 -20.85
CA GLU A 481 3.29 -1.23 -20.81
C GLU A 481 2.96 0.00 -19.94
N LYS A 482 2.55 -0.26 -18.71
CA LYS A 482 2.29 0.73 -17.67
C LYS A 482 2.81 0.18 -16.36
N ARG A 483 3.33 1.03 -15.49
CA ARG A 483 3.82 0.61 -14.19
C ARG A 483 2.65 0.25 -13.29
N ILE A 484 2.52 -1.05 -12.98
CA ILE A 484 1.43 -1.59 -12.17
C ILE A 484 1.66 -1.23 -10.70
N ILE A 485 0.63 -0.73 -10.03
CA ILE A 485 0.62 -0.51 -8.58
C ILE A 485 -0.02 -1.72 -7.90
N ASN A 486 -1.31 -1.95 -8.16
CA ASN A 486 -2.08 -3.08 -7.62
C ASN A 486 -2.68 -3.92 -8.74
N ILE A 487 -2.86 -5.23 -8.53
CA ILE A 487 -3.40 -6.18 -9.53
C ILE A 487 -4.23 -7.28 -8.87
N LYS A 488 -5.33 -7.70 -9.52
CA LYS A 488 -6.17 -8.83 -9.12
C LYS A 488 -6.69 -9.57 -10.35
N PHE A 489 -6.70 -10.90 -10.29
CA PHE A 489 -7.31 -11.77 -11.30
C PHE A 489 -8.73 -12.13 -10.87
N TYR A 490 -9.71 -12.00 -11.78
CA TYR A 490 -11.09 -12.41 -11.52
C TYR A 490 -11.85 -12.66 -12.83
N ASN A 491 -12.50 -13.82 -12.94
CA ASN A 491 -13.32 -14.25 -14.09
C ASN A 491 -12.67 -13.90 -15.44
N GLU A 492 -11.52 -14.50 -15.76
CA GLU A 492 -10.80 -14.31 -17.05
C GLU A 492 -10.35 -12.87 -17.33
N ASN A 493 -10.30 -12.02 -16.32
CA ASN A 493 -9.87 -10.63 -16.43
C ASN A 493 -8.82 -10.30 -15.38
N ILE A 494 -7.95 -9.37 -15.73
CA ILE A 494 -6.99 -8.73 -14.85
C ILE A 494 -7.47 -7.32 -14.57
N TYR A 495 -7.67 -6.98 -13.31
CA TYR A 495 -7.97 -5.63 -12.85
C TYR A 495 -6.73 -5.06 -12.21
N TYR A 496 -6.37 -3.82 -12.54
CA TYR A 496 -5.17 -3.21 -11.98
C TYR A 496 -5.24 -1.69 -11.93
N THR A 497 -4.51 -1.12 -10.98
CA THR A 497 -4.16 0.30 -11.01
C THR A 497 -2.77 0.48 -11.59
N ALA A 498 -2.60 1.49 -12.43
CA ALA A 498 -1.31 1.79 -13.03
C ALA A 498 -1.10 3.28 -13.28
N ILE A 499 0.17 3.65 -13.37
CA ILE A 499 0.65 4.97 -13.75
C ILE A 499 1.51 4.87 -15.01
N LYS A 500 1.62 5.96 -15.77
CA LYS A 500 2.48 6.00 -16.97
C LYS A 500 3.90 6.43 -16.63
N GLU A 501 4.07 7.10 -15.50
CA GLU A 501 5.30 7.64 -14.99
C GLU A 501 6.20 6.53 -14.44
N ASN A 502 7.51 6.79 -14.44
CA ASN A 502 8.46 5.94 -13.76
C ASN A 502 8.56 6.31 -12.26
N ASP A 503 7.42 6.40 -11.58
CA ASP A 503 7.38 6.62 -10.14
C ASP A 503 7.30 5.27 -9.41
N ARG A 504 8.40 4.89 -8.75
CA ARG A 504 8.50 3.60 -8.07
C ARG A 504 7.73 3.54 -6.76
N ASN A 505 7.28 4.70 -6.25
CA ASN A 505 6.64 4.87 -4.96
C ASN A 505 5.18 5.33 -5.09
N ALA A 506 4.62 5.33 -6.31
CA ALA A 506 3.24 5.74 -6.52
C ALA A 506 2.25 4.82 -5.80
N GLU A 507 1.42 5.43 -4.97
CA GLU A 507 0.36 4.74 -4.22
C GLU A 507 -1.02 4.89 -4.88
N LEU A 508 -1.15 5.85 -5.79
CA LEU A 508 -2.39 6.15 -6.52
C LEU A 508 -2.19 5.90 -8.02
N GLY A 509 -3.20 5.33 -8.67
CA GLY A 509 -3.17 5.11 -10.12
C GLY A 509 -4.54 5.16 -10.75
N LYS A 510 -4.60 5.07 -12.08
CA LYS A 510 -5.87 4.95 -12.80
C LYS A 510 -6.26 3.47 -12.88
N LEU A 511 -7.56 3.16 -12.87
CA LEU A 511 -8.06 1.77 -12.84
C LEU A 511 -8.32 1.25 -14.26
N TYR A 512 -7.86 0.03 -14.53
CA TYR A 512 -7.97 -0.65 -15.81
C TYR A 512 -8.47 -2.09 -15.65
N LYS A 513 -8.95 -2.65 -16.76
CA LYS A 513 -9.31 -4.05 -16.94
C LYS A 513 -8.65 -4.56 -18.21
N TYR A 514 -7.99 -5.71 -18.14
CA TYR A 514 -7.45 -6.44 -19.29
C TYR A 514 -8.15 -7.79 -19.40
N ASN A 515 -8.72 -8.10 -20.56
CA ASN A 515 -9.37 -9.39 -20.80
C ASN A 515 -8.36 -10.41 -21.32
N LEU A 516 -8.25 -11.57 -20.64
CA LEU A 516 -7.26 -12.59 -20.96
C LEU A 516 -7.51 -13.29 -22.31
N ILE A 517 -8.77 -13.33 -22.76
CA ILE A 517 -9.16 -14.01 -24.00
C ILE A 517 -8.98 -13.09 -25.21
N SER A 518 -9.54 -11.88 -25.16
CA SER A 518 -9.50 -10.93 -26.28
C SER A 518 -8.22 -10.10 -26.35
N GLY A 519 -7.45 -10.05 -25.27
CA GLY A 519 -6.29 -9.16 -25.13
C GLY A 519 -6.65 -7.67 -25.05
N GLN A 520 -7.93 -7.35 -24.85
CA GLN A 520 -8.41 -5.97 -24.82
C GLN A 520 -8.18 -5.32 -23.45
N GLU A 521 -7.48 -4.19 -23.44
CA GLU A 521 -7.40 -3.27 -22.30
C GLU A 521 -8.55 -2.25 -22.36
N THR A 522 -9.20 -2.02 -21.21
CA THR A 522 -10.23 -0.99 -21.01
C THR A 522 -9.88 -0.17 -19.76
N LYS A 523 -9.85 1.16 -19.89
CA LYS A 523 -9.77 2.04 -18.72
C LYS A 523 -11.14 2.12 -18.05
N LEU A 524 -11.21 1.80 -16.77
CA LEU A 524 -12.45 1.81 -15.99
C LEU A 524 -12.68 3.14 -15.25
N SER A 525 -11.61 3.87 -14.89
CA SER A 525 -11.73 5.14 -14.17
C SER A 525 -10.54 6.06 -14.44
N ASP A 526 -10.83 7.34 -14.64
CA ASP A 526 -9.83 8.42 -14.68
C ASP A 526 -9.56 9.04 -13.29
N LYS A 527 -10.18 8.54 -12.22
CA LYS A 527 -9.92 9.00 -10.84
C LYS A 527 -8.61 8.43 -10.30
N SER A 528 -8.04 9.08 -9.29
CA SER A 528 -6.83 8.60 -8.60
C SER A 528 -7.22 7.54 -7.56
N VAL A 529 -7.08 6.28 -7.93
CA VAL A 529 -7.53 5.11 -7.17
C VAL A 529 -6.44 4.62 -6.23
N SER A 530 -6.74 4.52 -4.94
CA SER A 530 -5.86 3.92 -3.91
C SER A 530 -6.07 2.42 -3.76
N SER A 531 -7.32 1.97 -3.84
CA SER A 531 -7.68 0.57 -3.69
C SER A 531 -8.86 0.18 -4.59
N PHE A 532 -8.91 -1.09 -4.99
CA PHE A 532 -10.03 -1.63 -5.74
C PHE A 532 -10.38 -3.05 -5.32
N PHE A 533 -11.63 -3.41 -5.57
CA PHE A 533 -12.26 -4.65 -5.13
C PHE A 533 -13.03 -5.23 -6.30
N VAL A 534 -12.82 -6.51 -6.55
CA VAL A 534 -13.49 -7.25 -7.61
C VAL A 534 -13.96 -8.58 -7.07
N GLY A 535 -15.20 -8.93 -7.41
CA GLY A 535 -15.84 -10.17 -6.99
C GLY A 535 -17.24 -10.28 -7.55
N ARG A 536 -18.07 -11.17 -6.99
CA ARG A 536 -19.43 -11.45 -7.50
C ARG A 536 -20.32 -10.21 -7.52
N ALA A 537 -20.16 -9.31 -6.55
CA ALA A 537 -20.93 -8.06 -6.47
C ALA A 537 -20.53 -6.99 -7.52
N GLY A 538 -19.45 -7.22 -8.28
CA GLY A 538 -18.94 -6.32 -9.30
C GLY A 538 -17.61 -5.67 -8.92
N VAL A 539 -17.33 -4.52 -9.54
CA VAL A 539 -16.07 -3.77 -9.36
C VAL A 539 -16.34 -2.51 -8.55
N PHE A 540 -15.66 -2.40 -7.41
CA PHE A 540 -15.67 -1.23 -6.54
C PHE A 540 -14.27 -0.65 -6.46
N TYR A 541 -14.17 0.65 -6.21
CA TYR A 541 -12.87 1.28 -5.96
C TYR A 541 -12.99 2.48 -5.05
N GLN A 542 -11.94 2.70 -4.27
CA GLN A 542 -11.73 3.89 -3.46
C GLN A 542 -10.90 4.87 -4.27
N ALA A 543 -11.46 6.04 -4.53
CA ALA A 543 -10.69 7.16 -5.04
C ALA A 543 -10.20 8.00 -3.87
N GLU A 544 -8.93 8.36 -3.93
CA GLU A 544 -8.37 9.50 -3.20
C GLU A 544 -8.32 10.69 -4.18
N GLY A 545 -7.62 11.75 -3.82
CA GLY A 545 -7.62 12.94 -4.66
C GLY A 545 -8.76 13.87 -4.33
N TYR A 546 -9.02 14.73 -5.30
CA TYR A 546 -10.08 15.73 -5.29
C TYR A 546 -11.45 15.14 -5.63
N ASP A 547 -11.46 13.87 -6.01
CA ASP A 547 -12.64 13.05 -6.28
C ASP A 547 -12.82 11.94 -5.21
N LEU A 548 -12.35 12.22 -3.99
CA LEU A 548 -12.43 11.33 -2.83
C LEU A 548 -13.79 10.63 -2.72
N GLY A 549 -13.76 9.33 -2.49
CA GLY A 549 -14.96 8.56 -2.16
C GLY A 549 -14.89 7.10 -2.58
N LEU A 550 -15.99 6.40 -2.37
CA LEU A 550 -16.17 5.01 -2.79
C LEU A 550 -17.10 4.98 -4.01
N TYR A 551 -16.73 4.17 -5.00
CA TYR A 551 -17.41 4.10 -6.28
C TYR A 551 -17.66 2.65 -6.70
N LYS A 552 -18.70 2.44 -7.52
CA LYS A 552 -18.98 1.19 -8.23
C LYS A 552 -18.94 1.41 -9.73
N ILE A 553 -18.32 0.50 -10.48
CA ILE A 553 -18.46 0.48 -11.95
C ILE A 553 -19.79 -0.19 -12.29
N ASN A 554 -20.67 0.53 -12.99
CA ASN A 554 -21.95 -0.02 -13.44
C ASN A 554 -21.80 -0.86 -14.72
N GLU A 555 -22.89 -1.48 -15.17
CA GLU A 555 -22.90 -2.36 -16.37
C GLU A 555 -22.49 -1.63 -17.66
N SER A 556 -22.69 -0.31 -17.74
CA SER A 556 -22.26 0.52 -18.87
C SER A 556 -20.77 0.91 -18.81
N GLY A 557 -20.03 0.47 -17.78
CA GLY A 557 -18.63 0.83 -17.56
C GLY A 557 -18.43 2.21 -16.94
N ARG A 558 -19.48 2.85 -16.41
CA ARG A 558 -19.39 4.17 -15.78
C ARG A 558 -19.25 4.05 -14.26
N SER A 559 -18.45 4.95 -13.68
CA SER A 559 -18.32 5.10 -12.24
C SER A 559 -19.53 5.77 -11.61
N LEU A 560 -20.20 5.05 -10.70
CA LEU A 560 -21.27 5.55 -9.84
C LEU A 560 -20.69 5.84 -8.45
N SER A 561 -20.87 7.07 -7.96
CA SER A 561 -20.49 7.41 -6.58
C SER A 561 -21.45 6.72 -5.59
N ILE A 562 -20.89 6.01 -4.62
CA ILE A 562 -21.61 5.41 -3.50
C ILE A 562 -21.64 6.39 -2.33
N VAL A 563 -20.48 6.99 -2.04
CA VAL A 563 -20.30 8.03 -1.03
C VAL A 563 -19.09 8.89 -1.41
N ASP A 564 -19.19 10.18 -1.13
CA ASP A 564 -18.20 11.23 -1.36
C ASP A 564 -17.51 11.64 -0.05
N ASP A 565 -17.01 10.65 0.70
CA ASP A 565 -16.41 10.86 2.03
C ASP A 565 -15.17 9.97 2.22
N SER A 566 -14.35 10.29 3.24
CA SER A 566 -13.14 9.54 3.58
C SER A 566 -13.51 8.17 4.15
N ILE A 567 -13.04 7.12 3.48
CA ILE A 567 -13.32 5.72 3.84
C ILE A 567 -12.32 5.23 4.87
N TYR A 568 -12.80 4.69 5.99
CA TYR A 568 -11.95 4.13 7.04
C TYR A 568 -11.65 2.65 6.81
N SER A 569 -12.69 1.85 6.52
CA SER A 569 -12.54 0.44 6.18
C SER A 569 -13.54 0.01 5.12
N THR A 570 -13.18 -1.05 4.40
CA THR A 570 -14.00 -1.67 3.35
C THR A 570 -13.93 -3.19 3.46
N LEU A 571 -15.01 -3.85 3.08
CA LEU A 571 -15.12 -5.29 2.98
C LEU A 571 -16.00 -5.64 1.79
N LEU A 572 -15.40 -6.22 0.75
CA LEU A 572 -16.14 -6.78 -0.37
C LEU A 572 -16.77 -8.10 0.05
N THR A 573 -18.05 -8.27 -0.29
CA THR A 573 -18.83 -9.48 -0.01
C THR A 573 -19.55 -9.90 -1.29
N ASP A 574 -20.06 -11.13 -1.34
CA ASP A 574 -20.82 -11.63 -2.49
C ASP A 574 -22.07 -10.80 -2.81
N SER A 575 -22.60 -10.07 -1.83
CA SER A 575 -23.83 -9.28 -1.94
C SER A 575 -23.61 -7.76 -2.00
N GLY A 576 -22.35 -7.30 -2.06
CA GLY A 576 -22.02 -5.89 -2.11
C GLY A 576 -20.79 -5.50 -1.31
N MET A 577 -20.61 -4.20 -1.15
CA MET A 577 -19.57 -3.60 -0.32
C MET A 577 -20.12 -3.25 1.06
N VAL A 578 -19.37 -3.55 2.12
CA VAL A 578 -19.56 -3.01 3.47
C VAL A 578 -18.44 -2.00 3.72
N TYR A 579 -18.76 -0.86 4.32
CA TYR A 579 -17.76 0.17 4.57
C TYR A 579 -18.06 1.00 5.81
N THR A 580 -17.03 1.66 6.34
CA THR A 580 -17.10 2.64 7.42
C THR A 580 -16.42 3.94 7.00
N LEU A 581 -16.69 5.03 7.70
CA LEU A 581 -16.23 6.37 7.33
C LEU A 581 -15.39 6.98 8.46
N HIS A 582 -14.37 7.77 8.10
CA HIS A 582 -13.54 8.46 9.09
C HIS A 582 -14.34 9.48 9.92
N TYR A 583 -15.36 10.11 9.34
CA TYR A 583 -16.05 11.26 9.94
C TYR A 583 -17.54 11.01 10.22
N ARG A 584 -17.99 9.76 10.13
CA ARG A 584 -19.37 9.38 10.40
C ARG A 584 -19.43 7.99 11.01
N ASP A 585 -19.98 7.93 12.22
CA ASP A 585 -20.19 6.68 12.95
C ASP A 585 -21.21 5.78 12.21
N GLY A 586 -20.96 4.48 12.25
CA GLY A 586 -21.81 3.43 11.71
C GLY A 586 -21.13 2.51 10.68
N VAL A 587 -21.84 1.43 10.37
CA VAL A 587 -21.51 0.52 9.26
C VAL A 587 -22.52 0.72 8.14
N PHE A 588 -22.01 0.88 6.92
CA PHE A 588 -22.79 1.14 5.72
C PHE A 588 -22.64 -0.01 4.73
N THR A 589 -23.63 -0.17 3.85
CA THR A 589 -23.59 -1.16 2.79
C THR A 589 -23.99 -0.55 1.46
N ALA A 590 -23.40 -1.06 0.38
CA ALA A 590 -23.75 -0.71 -0.99
C ALA A 590 -23.81 -1.97 -1.84
N LYS A 591 -24.72 -2.00 -2.82
CA LYS A 591 -24.94 -3.16 -3.68
C LYS A 591 -24.18 -3.06 -4.98
#